data_AF-A0AAF0UZD2-F1
#
_entry.id   AF-A0AAF0UZD2-F1
#
_cell.length_a   1.000
_cell.length_b   1.000
_cell.length_c   1.000
_cell.angle_alpha   90.00
_cell.angle_beta   90.00
_cell.angle_gamma   90.00
#
_symmetry.space_group_name_H-M   'P 1'
#
loop_
_entity.id
_entity.type
_entity.pdbx_description
1 polymer ?
#
loop_
_entity_poly.entity_id
_entity_poly.type
_entity_poly.pdbx_seq_one_letter_code
_entity_poly.pdbx_strand_id
1 'polypeptide(L)'
;MVCMEVLKLWIKGCSIIVLDVPLLFEAKIDKWTKPIVVIWVDPETELQRLMTRDGSMEEEAKSRINAQMSLDLKRSKADIVIDNTSSLEALHGQFQ
;
A
#
# COMPACT_ATOMS: atom_id res chain seq x y z
N MET A 1 -18.39 -0.05 5.92
CA MET A 1 -18.02 -1.47 6.15
C MET A 1 -16.76 -1.57 7.02
N VAL A 2 -15.65 -0.94 6.65
CA VAL A 2 -14.39 -0.96 7.43
C VAL A 2 -14.52 -0.40 8.86
N CYS A 3 -15.21 0.72 9.06
CA CYS A 3 -15.30 1.35 10.40
C CYS A 3 -15.93 0.45 11.47
N MET A 4 -16.93 -0.36 11.10
CA MET A 4 -17.59 -1.27 12.04
C MET A 4 -16.66 -2.42 12.46
N GLU A 5 -15.83 -2.92 11.54
CA GLU A 5 -14.85 -3.96 11.85
C GLU A 5 -13.73 -3.41 12.74
N VAL A 6 -13.25 -2.20 12.48
CA VAL A 6 -12.29 -1.51 13.35
C VAL A 6 -12.87 -1.35 14.76
N LEU A 7 -14.12 -0.89 14.87
CA LEU A 7 -14.79 -0.72 16.17
C LEU A 7 -14.91 -2.04 16.94
N LYS A 8 -15.27 -3.13 16.26
CA LYS A 8 -15.33 -4.47 16.88
C LYS A 8 -13.96 -4.91 17.42
N LEU A 9 -12.89 -4.67 16.68
CA LEU A 9 -11.52 -5.01 17.10
C LEU A 9 -11.07 -4.15 18.28
N TRP A 10 -11.44 -2.87 18.31
CA TRP A 10 -11.23 -2.00 19.47
C TRP A 10 -11.95 -2.54 20.72
N ILE A 11 -13.23 -2.92 20.60
CA ILE A 11 -14.00 -3.49 21.72
C ILE A 11 -13.39 -4.80 22.22
N LYS A 12 -12.76 -5.59 21.33
CA LYS A 12 -12.04 -6.82 21.70
C LYS A 12 -10.69 -6.56 22.38
N GLY A 13 -10.25 -5.31 22.49
CA GLY A 13 -9.00 -4.93 23.16
C GLY A 13 -7.75 -5.05 22.29
N CYS A 14 -7.87 -5.10 20.96
CA CYS A 14 -6.71 -5.08 20.07
C CYS A 14 -6.00 -3.72 20.15
N SER A 15 -4.73 -3.71 20.57
CA SER A 15 -3.94 -2.48 20.72
C SER A 15 -3.47 -1.88 19.39
N ILE A 16 -3.31 -2.71 18.36
CA ILE A 16 -2.87 -2.29 17.01
C ILE A 16 -3.78 -2.97 15.98
N ILE A 17 -4.23 -2.19 15.00
CA ILE A 17 -5.03 -2.66 13.87
C ILE A 17 -4.36 -2.16 12.60
N VAL A 18 -4.00 -3.08 11.73
CA VAL A 18 -3.42 -2.77 10.42
C VAL A 18 -4.53 -2.80 9.38
N LEU A 19 -4.66 -1.71 8.63
CA LEU A 19 -5.64 -1.58 7.56
C LEU A 19 -4.93 -1.61 6.21
N ASP A 20 -5.10 -2.71 5.48
CA ASP A 20 -4.66 -2.83 4.10
C ASP A 20 -5.74 -2.28 3.15
N VAL A 21 -5.52 -1.07 2.65
CA VAL A 21 -6.49 -0.33 1.83
C VAL A 21 -5.77 0.28 0.62
N PRO A 22 -5.90 -0.31 -0.58
CA PRO A 22 -5.24 0.21 -1.79
C PRO A 22 -5.62 1.66 -2.13
N LEU A 23 -6.88 2.02 -1.86
CA LEU A 23 -7.48 3.33 -2.13
C LEU A 23 -7.58 4.22 -0.88
N LEU A 24 -6.62 4.09 0.06
CA LEU A 24 -6.64 4.76 1.36
C LEU A 24 -6.87 6.28 1.24
N PHE A 25 -6.16 6.92 0.32
CA PHE A 25 -6.20 8.38 0.13
C PHE A 25 -7.43 8.83 -0.64
N GLU A 26 -7.82 8.06 -1.67
CA GLU A 26 -9.00 8.30 -2.49
C GLU A 26 -10.29 8.21 -1.66
N ALA A 27 -10.33 7.27 -0.71
CA ALA A 27 -11.42 7.12 0.25
C ALA A 27 -11.34 8.08 1.46
N LYS A 28 -10.28 8.91 1.54
CA LYS A 28 -10.03 9.86 2.66
C LYS A 28 -9.94 9.19 4.04
N ILE A 29 -9.52 7.93 4.08
CA ILE A 29 -9.37 7.14 5.30
C ILE A 29 -8.04 7.48 6.01
N ASP A 30 -7.07 8.02 5.26
CA ASP A 30 -5.81 8.59 5.74
C ASP A 30 -5.98 9.57 6.91
N LYS A 31 -7.11 10.28 6.97
CA LYS A 31 -7.43 11.22 8.06
C LYS A 31 -7.72 10.56 9.41
N TRP A 32 -8.07 9.27 9.40
CA TRP A 32 -8.53 8.52 10.58
C TRP A 32 -7.54 7.44 10.99
N THR A 33 -6.43 7.30 10.27
CA THR A 33 -5.49 6.18 10.42
C THR A 33 -4.06 6.71 10.45
N LYS A 34 -3.34 6.40 11.53
CA LYS A 34 -1.95 6.79 11.72
C LYS A 34 -1.20 5.71 12.52
N PRO A 35 0.10 5.49 12.25
CA PRO A 35 0.87 6.03 11.12
C PRO A 35 0.45 5.39 9.78
N ILE A 36 0.61 6.12 8.67
CA ILE A 36 0.41 5.62 7.31
C ILE A 36 1.73 5.03 6.81
N VAL A 37 1.66 3.75 6.43
CA VAL A 37 2.79 3.02 5.84
C VAL A 37 2.54 2.84 4.35
N VAL A 38 3.51 3.24 3.52
CA VAL A 38 3.47 3.02 2.06
C VAL A 38 4.63 2.12 1.68
N ILE A 39 4.29 1.00 1.04
CA ILE A 39 5.26 0.16 0.36
C ILE A 39 5.45 0.74 -1.05
N TRP A 40 6.63 1.27 -1.31
CA TRP A 40 6.98 1.95 -2.55
C TRP A 40 7.93 1.08 -3.38
N VAL A 41 7.80 1.23 -4.70
CA VAL A 41 8.60 0.56 -5.72
C VAL A 41 8.64 1.48 -6.94
N ASP A 42 9.72 1.42 -7.72
CA ASP A 42 9.84 2.21 -8.93
C ASP A 42 8.81 1.78 -9.99
N PRO A 43 8.39 2.70 -10.91
CA PRO A 43 7.31 2.41 -11.86
C PRO A 43 7.57 1.22 -12.79
N GLU A 44 8.84 0.96 -13.14
CA GLU A 44 9.20 -0.16 -14.02
C GLU A 44 9.00 -1.49 -13.29
N THR A 45 9.50 -1.58 -12.06
CA THR A 45 9.33 -2.76 -11.21
C THR A 45 7.85 -2.97 -10.83
N GLU A 46 7.07 -1.91 -10.58
CA GLU A 46 5.63 -2.00 -10.33
C GLU A 46 4.90 -2.66 -11.50
N LEU A 47 5.15 -2.17 -12.72
CA LEU A 47 4.54 -2.69 -13.94
C LEU A 47 4.92 -4.15 -14.18
N GLN A 48 6.22 -4.47 -14.10
CA GLN A 48 6.71 -5.84 -14.30
C GLN A 48 6.10 -6.83 -13.29
N ARG A 49 6.03 -6.45 -12.01
CA ARG A 49 5.44 -7.29 -10.96
C ARG A 49 3.94 -7.46 -11.15
N LEU A 50 3.23 -6.39 -11.54
CA LEU A 50 1.78 -6.44 -11.79
C LEU A 50 1.46 -7.38 -12.97
N MET A 51 2.19 -7.25 -14.08
CA MET A 51 2.04 -8.13 -15.24
C MET A 51 2.34 -9.59 -14.89
N THR A 52 3.40 -9.84 -14.14
CA THR A 52 3.81 -11.21 -13.74
C THR A 52 2.77 -11.84 -12.81
N ARG A 53 2.23 -11.07 -11.86
CA ARG A 53 1.26 -11.56 -10.87
C ARG A 53 -0.12 -11.84 -11.48
N ASP A 54 -0.61 -10.90 -12.28
CA ASP A 54 -1.99 -10.93 -12.80
C ASP A 54 -2.08 -11.56 -14.20
N GLY A 55 -0.94 -11.87 -14.84
CA GLY A 55 -0.89 -12.38 -16.22
C GLY A 55 -1.41 -11.38 -17.26
N SER A 56 -1.42 -10.09 -16.92
CA SER A 56 -2.03 -9.03 -17.72
C SER A 56 -1.11 -8.55 -18.85
N MET A 57 -1.72 -8.05 -19.94
CA MET A 57 -0.96 -7.29 -20.93
C MET A 57 -0.52 -5.93 -20.38
N GLU A 58 0.56 -5.39 -20.91
CA GLU A 58 1.17 -4.14 -20.46
C GLU A 58 0.18 -2.97 -20.39
N GLU A 59 -0.67 -2.83 -21.41
CA GLU A 59 -1.69 -1.77 -21.48
C GLU A 59 -2.75 -1.88 -20.39
N GLU A 60 -3.17 -3.11 -20.04
CA GLU A 60 -4.12 -3.33 -18.96
C GLU A 60 -3.48 -3.03 -17.60
N ALA A 61 -2.23 -3.46 -17.41
CA ALA A 61 -1.46 -3.19 -16.20
C ALA A 61 -1.26 -1.67 -16.00
N LYS A 62 -0.87 -0.94 -17.06
CA LYS A 62 -0.77 0.52 -17.05
C LYS A 62 -2.10 1.19 -16.75
N SER A 63 -3.19 0.73 -17.37
CA SER A 63 -4.53 1.26 -17.11
C SER A 63 -4.92 1.12 -15.63
N ARG A 64 -4.63 -0.04 -15.02
CA ARG A 64 -4.88 -0.28 -13.59
C ARG A 64 -4.04 0.61 -12.68
N ILE A 65 -2.75 0.77 -12.98
CA ILE A 65 -1.85 1.67 -12.22
C ILE A 65 -2.38 3.10 -12.30
N ASN A 66 -2.71 3.57 -13.50
CA ASN A 66 -3.19 4.93 -13.75
C ASN A 66 -4.60 5.20 -13.20
N ALA A 67 -5.39 4.16 -12.89
CA ALA A 67 -6.70 4.32 -12.27
C ALA A 67 -6.62 4.72 -10.77
N GLN A 68 -5.44 4.64 -10.17
CA GLN A 68 -5.19 4.98 -8.77
C GLN A 68 -4.26 6.19 -8.65
N MET A 69 -4.20 6.77 -7.46
CA MET A 69 -3.15 7.74 -7.13
C MET A 69 -1.77 7.08 -7.27
N SER A 70 -0.84 7.78 -7.92
CA SER A 70 0.51 7.25 -8.15
C SER A 70 1.24 6.92 -6.84
N LEU A 71 2.09 5.90 -6.87
CA LEU A 71 2.90 5.50 -5.72
C LEU A 71 3.77 6.64 -5.19
N ASP A 72 4.31 7.50 -6.06
CA ASP A 72 5.11 8.67 -5.65
C ASP A 72 4.29 9.68 -4.83
N LEU A 73 3.04 9.92 -5.23
CA LEU A 73 2.15 10.79 -4.46
C LEU A 73 1.79 10.16 -3.12
N LYS A 74 1.52 8.84 -3.08
CA LYS A 74 1.29 8.10 -1.83
C LYS A 74 2.53 8.19 -0.92
N ARG A 75 3.73 7.99 -1.46
CA ARG A 75 5.02 8.11 -0.76
C ARG A 75 5.19 9.48 -0.10
N SER A 76 4.89 10.57 -0.81
CA SER A 76 4.99 11.92 -0.26
C SER A 76 4.04 12.23 0.91
N LYS A 77 2.99 11.42 1.09
CA LYS A 77 1.96 11.58 2.13
C LYS A 77 2.09 10.56 3.27
N ALA A 78 3.02 9.63 3.16
CA ALA A 78 3.22 8.55 4.13
C ALA A 78 4.00 9.04 5.36
N ASP A 79 3.68 8.47 6.53
CA ASP A 79 4.49 8.68 7.73
C ASP A 79 5.71 7.73 7.72
N ILE A 80 5.57 6.55 7.10
CA ILE A 80 6.62 5.54 6.95
C ILE A 80 6.62 5.06 5.50
N VAL A 81 7.80 5.04 4.87
CA VAL A 81 7.99 4.53 3.51
C VAL A 81 8.89 3.31 3.57
N ILE A 82 8.42 2.21 2.98
CA ILE A 82 9.16 0.96 2.85
C ILE A 82 9.57 0.83 1.39
N ASP A 83 10.87 0.89 1.11
CA ASP A 83 11.39 0.74 -0.24
C ASP A 83 11.54 -0.74 -0.59
N ASN A 84 10.72 -1.21 -1.53
CA ASN A 84 10.66 -2.58 -2.01
C ASN A 84 11.20 -2.74 -3.45
N THR A 85 12.07 -1.83 -3.88
CA THR A 85 12.82 -1.95 -5.15
C THR A 85 13.88 -3.05 -5.09
N SER A 86 14.45 -3.29 -3.90
CA SER A 86 15.53 -4.26 -3.69
C SER A 86 15.03 -5.72 -3.55
N SER A 87 15.96 -6.68 -3.39
CA SER A 87 15.61 -8.08 -3.15
C SER A 87 14.93 -8.28 -1.80
N LEU A 88 14.20 -9.39 -1.64
CA LEU A 88 13.54 -9.74 -0.38
C LEU A 88 14.55 -9.82 0.78
N GLU A 89 15.78 -10.26 0.52
CA GLU A 89 16.84 -10.29 1.54
C GLU A 89 17.27 -8.88 1.98
N ALA A 90 17.37 -7.95 1.04
CA ALA A 90 17.69 -6.55 1.34
C ALA A 90 16.54 -5.84 2.08
N LEU A 91 15.29 -6.17 1.76
CA LEU A 91 14.12 -5.68 2.48
C LEU A 91 14.09 -6.16 3.94
N HIS A 92 14.40 -7.44 4.21
CA HIS A 92 14.44 -7.98 5.57
C HIS A 92 15.49 -7.30 6.45
N GLY A 93 16.61 -6.84 5.88
CA GLY A 93 17.64 -6.10 6.62
C GLY A 93 17.20 -4.73 7.14
N GLN A 94 16.12 -4.13 6.60
CA GLN A 94 15.62 -2.82 7.03
C GLN A 94 14.76 -2.88 8.30
N PHE A 95 14.33 -4.08 8.73
CA PHE A 95 13.39 -4.26 9.85
C PHE A 95 13.98 -5.05 11.04
N GLN A 96 15.31 -5.11 11.18
CA GLN A 96 15.98 -5.70 12.35
C GLN A 96 16.07 -4.76 13.55
#